data_AF-A0A2I0TMI7-F1
#
_entry.id   AF-A0A2I0TMI7-F1
#
_cell.length_a   1.000
_cell.length_b   1.000
_cell.length_c   1.000
_cell.angle_alpha   90.00
_cell.angle_beta   90.00
_cell.angle_gamma   90.00
#
_symmetry.space_group_name_H-M   'P 1'
#
loop_
_entity.id
_entity.type
_entity.pdbx_description
1 polymer ?
#
loop_
_entity_poly.entity_id
_entity_poly.type
_entity_poly.pdbx_seq_one_letter_code
_entity_poly.pdbx_strand_id
1 'polypeptide(L)'
;MAKLYDPEKHKIKVFAEIFDPVIKVRHNGYDPRTMKHHTDLDASKDHFLFDKPVSPLLTCAGMARDWPDARGIWHNNDKTFLIWINEEDHTRVISMEKGGNMKRVFERFCRGLKEVERLIKERGWEFMWNERLGYVLTCPSNLGTGLRAGVHVKLPRLSKDPRFSKILENLRLQKRGTGGVDTAAVADVYDISNLDRMGRSEVELVQIVIDGVNYLVDCEKKLERGQDIKVPPPLPQFGRK
;
A
#
# COMPACT_ATOMS: atom_id res chain seq x y z
N MET A 1 -8.90 13.94 -25.21
CA MET A 1 -7.45 13.69 -25.32
C MET A 1 -6.96 13.15 -23.98
N ALA A 2 -6.78 11.83 -23.86
CA ALA A 2 -6.05 11.22 -22.76
C ALA A 2 -4.77 10.64 -23.35
N LYS A 3 -3.61 11.06 -22.83
CA LYS A 3 -2.31 10.53 -23.25
C LYS A 3 -2.06 9.26 -22.44
N LEU A 4 -2.38 8.10 -23.02
CA LEU A 4 -1.61 6.88 -22.71
C LEU A 4 -0.22 7.11 -23.30
N TYR A 5 0.80 7.24 -22.44
CA TYR A 5 2.16 7.00 -22.87
C TYR A 5 2.36 5.48 -22.86
N ASP A 6 2.17 4.89 -24.03
CA ASP A 6 2.32 3.48 -24.34
C ASP A 6 3.68 3.25 -25.03
N PRO A 7 4.67 2.61 -24.38
CA PRO A 7 5.91 2.21 -25.03
C PRO A 7 5.77 0.97 -25.93
N GLU A 8 4.59 0.33 -25.99
CA GLU A 8 4.36 -0.87 -26.81
C GLU A 8 4.07 -0.61 -28.29
N LYS A 9 4.18 0.63 -28.78
CA LYS A 9 4.11 0.88 -30.23
C LYS A 9 5.15 0.11 -31.06
N HIS A 10 6.18 -0.47 -30.41
CA HIS A 10 7.15 -1.34 -31.07
C HIS A 10 7.03 -2.83 -30.75
N LYS A 11 6.28 -3.29 -29.74
CA LYS A 11 6.17 -4.73 -29.41
C LYS A 11 4.92 -5.40 -30.02
N ILE A 12 3.75 -4.75 -29.97
CA ILE A 12 2.52 -5.31 -30.59
C ILE A 12 2.64 -5.38 -32.12
N LYS A 13 3.42 -4.50 -32.75
CA LYS A 13 3.66 -4.54 -34.20
C LYS A 13 4.45 -5.77 -34.67
N VAL A 14 5.28 -6.38 -33.83
CA VAL A 14 6.17 -7.49 -34.23
C VAL A 14 5.40 -8.79 -34.45
N PHE A 15 4.27 -8.97 -33.75
CA PHE A 15 3.44 -10.18 -33.84
C PHE A 15 1.98 -9.89 -34.24
N ALA A 16 1.69 -8.67 -34.72
CA ALA A 16 0.35 -8.25 -35.12
C ALA A 16 -0.29 -9.20 -36.15
N GLU A 17 0.51 -9.74 -37.09
CA GLU A 17 0.04 -10.71 -38.09
C GLU A 17 -0.50 -12.00 -37.47
N ILE A 18 -0.04 -12.38 -36.28
CA ILE A 18 -0.46 -13.58 -35.54
C ILE A 18 -1.62 -13.25 -34.59
N PHE A 19 -1.54 -12.14 -33.86
CA PHE A 19 -2.52 -11.82 -32.82
C PHE A 19 -3.79 -11.12 -33.34
N ASP A 20 -3.71 -10.31 -34.39
CA ASP A 20 -4.87 -9.57 -34.90
C ASP A 20 -6.01 -10.49 -35.40
N PRO A 21 -5.74 -11.60 -36.14
CA PRO A 21 -6.78 -12.56 -36.51
C PRO A 21 -7.40 -13.26 -35.30
N VAL A 22 -6.57 -13.60 -34.28
CA VAL A 22 -7.03 -14.26 -33.05
C VAL A 22 -7.93 -13.32 -32.25
N ILE A 23 -7.56 -12.05 -32.12
CA ILE A 23 -8.37 -11.02 -31.45
C ILE A 23 -9.70 -10.84 -32.21
N LYS A 24 -9.66 -10.75 -33.54
CA LYS A 24 -10.88 -10.60 -34.35
C LYS A 24 -11.85 -11.76 -34.21
N VAL A 25 -11.36 -13.00 -34.21
CA VAL A 25 -12.19 -14.19 -34.01
C VAL A 25 -12.73 -14.27 -32.58
N ARG A 26 -11.87 -14.03 -31.58
CA ARG A 26 -12.24 -14.15 -30.16
C ARG A 26 -13.21 -13.06 -29.70
N HIS A 27 -13.17 -11.88 -30.32
CA HIS A 27 -13.95 -10.71 -29.95
C HIS A 27 -15.00 -10.34 -31.01
N ASN A 28 -15.67 -11.34 -31.58
CA ASN A 28 -16.86 -11.18 -32.44
C ASN A 28 -16.70 -10.14 -33.56
N GLY A 29 -15.55 -10.15 -34.25
CA GLY A 29 -15.29 -9.27 -35.39
C GLY A 29 -14.63 -7.92 -35.06
N TYR A 30 -14.32 -7.66 -33.78
CA TYR A 30 -13.52 -6.49 -33.40
C TYR A 30 -12.12 -6.56 -34.03
N ASP A 31 -11.82 -5.69 -34.99
CA ASP A 31 -10.57 -5.72 -35.76
C ASP A 31 -9.60 -4.64 -35.26
N PRO A 32 -8.55 -4.98 -34.49
CA PRO A 32 -7.63 -4.01 -33.91
C PRO A 32 -6.84 -3.20 -34.96
N ARG A 33 -6.86 -3.61 -36.24
CA ARG A 33 -6.23 -2.88 -37.35
C ARG A 33 -7.07 -1.69 -37.84
N THR A 34 -8.38 -1.72 -37.61
CA THR A 34 -9.33 -0.73 -38.16
C THR A 34 -10.25 -0.11 -37.12
N MET A 35 -10.36 -0.72 -35.93
CA MET A 35 -11.24 -0.30 -34.86
C MET A 35 -10.44 0.20 -33.65
N LYS A 36 -10.98 1.19 -32.95
CA LYS A 36 -10.38 1.73 -31.72
C LYS A 36 -11.31 1.45 -30.55
N HIS A 37 -10.77 0.87 -29.50
CA HIS A 37 -11.49 0.67 -28.26
C HIS A 37 -11.53 1.99 -27.49
N HIS A 38 -12.72 2.42 -27.09
CA HIS A 38 -12.91 3.59 -26.24
C HIS A 38 -12.92 3.16 -24.78
N THR A 39 -12.05 3.76 -23.96
CA THR A 39 -12.02 3.57 -22.50
C THR A 39 -12.44 4.86 -21.79
N ASP A 40 -13.24 4.71 -20.73
CA ASP A 40 -13.71 5.80 -19.85
C ASP A 40 -13.48 5.44 -18.37
N LEU A 41 -12.21 5.21 -18.01
CA LEU A 41 -11.80 4.92 -16.63
C LEU A 41 -10.58 5.77 -16.28
N ASP A 42 -10.78 6.79 -15.46
CA ASP A 42 -9.71 7.62 -14.90
C ASP A 42 -9.32 7.11 -13.51
N ALA A 43 -8.43 6.11 -13.48
CA ALA A 43 -7.93 5.49 -12.24
C ALA A 43 -7.06 6.45 -11.38
N SER A 44 -6.62 7.59 -11.93
CA SER A 44 -5.84 8.59 -11.19
C SER A 44 -6.65 9.27 -10.09
N LYS A 45 -7.99 9.30 -10.21
CA LYS A 45 -8.90 9.91 -9.24
C LYS A 45 -9.09 9.09 -7.96
N ASP A 46 -8.77 7.80 -8.00
CA ASP A 46 -9.07 6.89 -6.90
C ASP A 46 -7.89 6.66 -5.93
N HIS A 47 -6.78 7.38 -6.09
CA HIS A 47 -5.54 7.21 -5.30
C HIS A 47 -4.95 5.79 -5.32
N PHE A 48 -5.26 5.00 -6.35
CA PHE A 48 -4.75 3.63 -6.50
C PHE A 48 -3.52 3.52 -7.38
N LEU A 49 -3.31 4.53 -8.24
CA LEU A 49 -2.21 4.57 -9.18
C LEU A 49 -0.90 4.89 -8.47
N PHE A 50 0.17 4.22 -8.89
CA PHE A 50 1.53 4.62 -8.58
C PHE A 50 2.17 5.20 -9.86
N ASP A 51 2.94 6.26 -9.70
CA ASP A 51 3.64 6.92 -10.80
C ASP A 51 5.09 6.44 -10.91
N LYS A 52 5.77 6.86 -11.99
CA LYS A 52 7.20 6.61 -12.13
C LYS A 52 7.93 7.11 -10.88
N PRO A 53 8.76 6.26 -10.21
CA PRO A 53 9.52 6.70 -9.06
C PRO A 53 10.39 7.91 -9.40
N VAL A 54 10.18 9.01 -8.67
CA VAL A 54 11.00 10.24 -8.79
C VAL A 54 11.98 10.42 -7.62
N SER A 55 11.82 9.63 -6.56
CA SER A 55 12.72 9.67 -5.41
C SER A 55 14.15 9.30 -5.83
N PRO A 56 15.17 10.11 -5.45
CA PRO A 56 16.56 9.76 -5.66
C PRO A 56 16.93 8.41 -5.04
N LEU A 57 16.29 8.01 -3.93
CA LEU A 57 16.55 6.71 -3.29
C LEU A 57 16.19 5.54 -4.22
N LEU A 58 15.07 5.65 -4.93
CA LEU A 58 14.57 4.60 -5.82
C LEU A 58 15.27 4.63 -7.19
N THR A 59 15.49 5.84 -7.72
CA THR A 59 16.11 6.03 -9.03
C THR A 59 17.61 5.69 -9.02
N CYS A 60 18.36 6.12 -7.98
CA CYS A 60 19.77 5.74 -7.82
C CYS A 60 19.95 4.25 -7.48
N ALA A 61 18.94 3.59 -6.88
CA ALA A 61 18.92 2.15 -6.70
C ALA A 61 18.55 1.37 -7.99
N GLY A 62 18.29 2.06 -9.10
CA GLY A 62 17.98 1.44 -10.39
C GLY A 62 16.58 0.82 -10.47
N MET A 63 15.66 1.21 -9.60
CA MET A 63 14.30 0.64 -9.50
C MET A 63 13.34 1.21 -10.55
N ALA A 64 13.67 2.39 -11.11
CA ALA A 64 12.87 3.06 -12.14
C ALA A 64 13.27 2.69 -13.59
N ARG A 65 14.16 1.72 -13.78
CA ARG A 65 14.61 1.27 -15.12
C ARG A 65 13.43 0.73 -15.93
N ASP A 66 13.47 0.99 -17.23
CA ASP A 66 12.52 0.44 -18.21
C ASP A 66 11.05 0.82 -17.95
N TRP A 67 10.77 1.85 -17.15
CA TRP A 67 9.41 2.27 -16.83
C TRP A 67 8.57 2.61 -18.07
N PRO A 68 7.28 2.18 -18.17
CA PRO A 68 6.49 1.34 -17.25
C PRO A 68 6.50 -0.18 -17.57
N ASP A 69 7.49 -0.71 -18.29
CA ASP A 69 7.50 -2.12 -18.76
C ASP A 69 7.30 -3.11 -17.61
N ALA A 70 6.37 -4.06 -17.77
CA ALA A 70 5.97 -5.08 -16.80
C ALA A 70 5.42 -4.56 -15.45
N ARG A 71 4.98 -3.30 -15.37
CA ARG A 71 4.31 -2.74 -14.16
C ARG A 71 2.81 -2.73 -14.33
N GLY A 72 2.09 -2.91 -13.23
CA GLY A 72 0.64 -2.87 -13.26
C GLY A 72 -0.02 -2.86 -11.90
N ILE A 73 -1.33 -2.64 -11.91
CA ILE A 73 -2.18 -2.67 -10.74
C ILE A 73 -3.31 -3.65 -11.01
N TRP A 74 -3.48 -4.60 -10.10
CA TRP A 74 -4.68 -5.40 -10.01
C TRP A 74 -5.51 -4.93 -8.82
N HIS A 75 -6.84 -4.95 -8.94
CA HIS A 75 -7.73 -4.74 -7.81
C HIS A 75 -8.99 -5.58 -7.94
N ASN A 76 -9.64 -5.88 -6.82
CA ASN A 76 -10.98 -6.49 -6.85
C ASN A 76 -12.04 -5.46 -7.32
N ASN A 77 -13.24 -5.94 -7.68
CA ASN A 77 -14.31 -5.09 -8.21
C ASN A 77 -14.66 -3.90 -7.28
N ASP A 78 -14.66 -4.15 -5.97
CA ASP A 78 -15.01 -3.14 -4.96
C ASP A 78 -13.86 -2.18 -4.61
N LYS A 79 -12.68 -2.38 -5.23
CA LYS A 79 -11.46 -1.59 -4.99
C LYS A 79 -11.06 -1.52 -3.50
N THR A 80 -11.23 -2.63 -2.79
CA THR A 80 -10.91 -2.80 -1.36
C THR A 80 -9.74 -3.75 -1.11
N PHE A 81 -9.27 -4.44 -2.16
CA PHE A 81 -8.08 -5.28 -2.17
C PHE A 81 -7.32 -5.03 -3.49
N LEU A 82 -6.07 -4.61 -3.39
CA LEU A 82 -5.22 -4.20 -4.51
C LEU A 82 -3.88 -4.92 -4.45
N ILE A 83 -3.28 -5.12 -5.61
CA ILE A 83 -1.91 -5.63 -5.73
C ILE A 83 -1.18 -4.76 -6.75
N TRP A 84 -0.14 -4.07 -6.31
CA TRP A 84 0.80 -3.41 -7.21
C TRP A 84 1.87 -4.39 -7.64
N ILE A 85 2.23 -4.39 -8.92
CA ILE A 85 3.19 -5.33 -9.51
C ILE A 85 4.39 -4.54 -10.04
N ASN A 86 5.60 -4.97 -9.64
CA ASN A 86 6.90 -4.48 -10.12
C ASN A 86 7.18 -2.98 -9.93
N GLU A 87 6.65 -2.40 -8.86
CA GLU A 87 6.95 -1.02 -8.46
C GLU A 87 8.25 -1.00 -7.61
N GLU A 88 8.18 -0.79 -6.30
CA GLU A 88 9.32 -0.86 -5.38
C GLU A 88 9.72 -2.30 -5.03
N ASP A 89 8.78 -3.23 -5.09
CA ASP A 89 8.94 -4.65 -4.80
C ASP A 89 8.20 -5.47 -5.87
N HIS A 90 8.42 -6.79 -5.92
CA HIS A 90 7.70 -7.68 -6.85
C HIS A 90 6.18 -7.51 -6.74
N THR A 91 5.67 -7.48 -5.50
CA THR A 91 4.26 -7.27 -5.22
C THR A 91 4.06 -6.41 -3.97
N ARG A 92 3.11 -5.48 -4.02
CA ARG A 92 2.59 -4.80 -2.83
C ARG A 92 1.11 -5.12 -2.68
N VAL A 93 0.79 -5.96 -1.69
CA VAL A 93 -0.58 -6.36 -1.40
C VAL A 93 -1.21 -5.37 -0.43
N ILE A 94 -2.36 -4.82 -0.79
CA ILE A 94 -3.01 -3.73 -0.06
C ILE A 94 -4.47 -4.13 0.19
N SER A 95 -4.91 -4.02 1.44
CA SER A 95 -6.33 -4.06 1.81
C SER A 95 -6.67 -2.72 2.43
N MET A 96 -7.72 -2.08 1.93
CA MET A 96 -8.13 -0.75 2.41
C MET A 96 -9.64 -0.56 2.28
N GLU A 97 -10.21 0.30 3.10
CA GLU A 97 -11.60 0.72 3.00
C GLU A 97 -11.80 2.10 3.65
N LYS A 98 -12.91 2.76 3.33
CA LYS A 98 -13.34 3.96 4.04
C LYS A 98 -13.91 3.59 5.42
N GLY A 99 -13.73 4.48 6.39
CA GLY A 99 -14.13 4.25 7.78
C GLY A 99 -13.03 3.63 8.63
N GLY A 100 -13.38 3.13 9.81
CA GLY A 100 -12.41 2.69 10.83
C GLY A 100 -12.44 1.19 11.16
N ASN A 101 -13.05 0.33 10.34
CA ASN A 101 -13.16 -1.10 10.64
C ASN A 101 -11.87 -1.86 10.28
N MET A 102 -10.80 -1.59 11.04
CA MET A 102 -9.48 -2.20 10.88
C MET A 102 -9.52 -3.74 10.91
N LYS A 103 -10.41 -4.32 11.73
CA LYS A 103 -10.59 -5.77 11.81
C LYS A 103 -11.00 -6.36 10.46
N ARG A 104 -12.03 -5.81 9.82
CA ARG A 104 -12.51 -6.27 8.50
C ARG A 104 -11.45 -6.09 7.41
N VAL A 105 -10.72 -4.98 7.44
CA VAL A 105 -9.59 -4.74 6.52
C VAL A 105 -8.54 -5.84 6.66
N PHE A 106 -8.17 -6.16 7.90
CA PHE A 106 -7.13 -7.15 8.19
C PHE A 106 -7.60 -8.59 7.88
N GLU A 107 -8.85 -8.93 8.18
CA GLU A 107 -9.44 -10.22 7.79
C GLU A 107 -9.41 -10.42 6.26
N ARG A 108 -9.75 -9.38 5.49
CA ARG A 108 -9.65 -9.40 4.02
C ARG A 108 -8.20 -9.51 3.56
N PHE A 109 -7.28 -8.79 4.20
CA PHE A 109 -5.85 -8.85 3.90
C PHE A 109 -5.30 -10.28 4.07
N CYS A 110 -5.51 -10.89 5.24
CA CYS A 110 -5.03 -12.24 5.51
C CYS A 110 -5.63 -13.28 4.57
N ARG A 111 -6.93 -13.18 4.28
CA ARG A 111 -7.59 -14.10 3.33
C ARG A 111 -7.04 -13.94 1.91
N GLY A 112 -6.90 -12.70 1.44
CA GLY A 112 -6.37 -12.42 0.10
C GLY A 112 -4.93 -12.86 -0.06
N LEU A 113 -4.06 -12.56 0.93
CA LEU A 113 -2.65 -12.94 0.89
C LEU A 113 -2.47 -14.47 0.87
N LYS A 114 -3.21 -15.21 1.70
CA LYS A 114 -3.18 -16.68 1.70
C LYS A 114 -3.61 -17.28 0.37
N GLU A 115 -4.62 -16.70 -0.26
CA GLU A 115 -5.11 -17.18 -1.55
C GLU A 115 -4.12 -16.88 -2.69
N VAL A 116 -3.49 -15.71 -2.70
CA VAL A 116 -2.40 -15.39 -3.63
C VAL A 116 -1.24 -16.38 -3.46
N GLU A 117 -0.82 -16.64 -2.22
CA GLU A 117 0.24 -17.61 -1.93
C GLU A 117 -0.10 -19.01 -2.44
N ARG A 118 -1.34 -19.45 -2.21
CA ARG A 118 -1.85 -20.75 -2.68
C ARG A 118 -1.75 -20.87 -4.20
N LEU A 119 -2.21 -19.86 -4.93
CA LEU A 119 -2.24 -19.84 -6.40
C LEU A 119 -0.84 -19.82 -7.03
N ILE A 120 0.14 -19.12 -6.44
CA ILE A 120 1.52 -19.13 -6.97
C ILE A 120 2.22 -20.46 -6.68
N LYS A 121 1.95 -21.08 -5.52
CA LYS A 121 2.47 -22.40 -5.17
C LYS A 121 1.96 -23.49 -6.10
N GLU A 122 0.69 -23.43 -6.50
CA GLU A 122 0.13 -24.33 -7.53
C GLU A 122 0.85 -24.24 -8.88
N ARG A 123 1.57 -23.14 -9.14
CA ARG A 123 2.38 -22.93 -10.34
C ARG A 123 3.87 -23.19 -10.13
N GLY A 124 4.26 -23.69 -8.96
CA GLY A 124 5.65 -24.02 -8.63
C GLY A 124 6.50 -22.84 -8.16
N TRP A 125 5.88 -21.73 -7.75
CA TRP A 125 6.57 -20.54 -7.22
C TRP A 125 6.32 -20.38 -5.73
N GLU A 126 7.28 -19.80 -5.01
CA GLU A 126 7.19 -19.53 -3.58
C GLU A 126 7.53 -18.08 -3.26
N PHE A 127 7.03 -17.57 -2.13
CA PHE A 127 7.50 -16.30 -1.59
C PHE A 127 8.89 -16.46 -0.98
N MET A 128 9.71 -15.41 -1.10
CA MET A 128 11.01 -15.36 -0.44
C MET A 128 10.81 -15.18 1.07
N TRP A 129 11.10 -16.21 1.85
CA TRP A 129 10.92 -16.20 3.30
C TRP A 129 11.98 -17.08 3.98
N ASN A 130 12.43 -16.69 5.17
CA ASN A 130 13.18 -17.58 6.07
C ASN A 130 12.93 -17.24 7.54
N GLU A 131 13.27 -18.19 8.43
CA GLU A 131 13.00 -18.08 9.87
C GLU A 131 13.63 -16.85 10.53
N ARG A 132 14.82 -16.43 10.07
CA ARG A 132 15.56 -15.30 10.66
C ARG A 132 15.00 -13.95 10.21
N LEU A 133 14.66 -13.81 8.93
CA LEU A 133 14.32 -12.52 8.31
C LEU A 133 12.83 -12.33 8.08
N GLY A 134 12.01 -13.37 8.23
CA GLY A 134 10.63 -13.35 7.76
C GLY A 134 10.57 -13.22 6.24
N TYR A 135 9.59 -12.47 5.74
CA TYR A 135 9.48 -12.15 4.32
C TYR A 135 10.64 -11.24 3.88
N VAL A 136 11.27 -11.61 2.77
CA VAL A 136 12.39 -10.87 2.18
C VAL A 136 11.86 -9.92 1.13
N LEU A 137 12.17 -8.64 1.29
CA LEU A 137 11.81 -7.55 0.40
C LEU A 137 13.07 -6.76 0.01
N THR A 138 12.94 -5.88 -0.98
CA THR A 138 14.08 -5.15 -1.57
C THR A 138 14.74 -4.23 -0.56
N CYS A 139 13.95 -3.50 0.23
CA CYS A 139 14.46 -2.60 1.25
C CYS A 139 14.62 -3.33 2.59
N PRO A 140 15.81 -3.30 3.25
CA PRO A 140 16.00 -3.90 4.57
C PRO A 140 15.02 -3.40 5.64
N SER A 141 14.50 -2.18 5.50
CA SER A 141 13.50 -1.62 6.43
C SER A 141 12.14 -2.33 6.39
N ASN A 142 11.85 -3.09 5.33
CA ASN A 142 10.60 -3.81 5.15
C ASN A 142 10.70 -5.30 5.48
N LEU A 143 11.85 -5.81 5.93
CA LEU A 143 11.99 -7.21 6.32
C LEU A 143 11.06 -7.58 7.49
N GLY A 144 10.86 -8.88 7.71
CA GLY A 144 10.00 -9.43 8.74
C GLY A 144 8.59 -9.62 8.21
N THR A 145 7.68 -8.76 8.63
CA THR A 145 6.28 -8.79 8.20
C THR A 145 6.05 -8.01 6.90
N GLY A 146 6.92 -7.06 6.56
CA GLY A 146 6.64 -6.05 5.51
C GLY A 146 5.39 -5.21 5.77
N LEU A 147 4.76 -5.35 6.93
CA LEU A 147 3.40 -4.89 7.15
C LEU A 147 3.36 -3.42 7.54
N ARG A 148 2.58 -2.63 6.80
CA ARG A 148 2.15 -1.30 7.18
C ARG A 148 0.63 -1.24 7.38
N ALA A 149 0.20 -1.35 8.62
CA ALA A 149 -1.17 -1.06 9.04
C ALA A 149 -1.26 0.40 9.48
N GLY A 150 -2.29 1.11 9.03
CA GLY A 150 -2.44 2.52 9.36
C GLY A 150 -3.81 3.09 9.04
N VAL A 151 -4.02 4.34 9.44
CA VAL A 151 -5.27 5.08 9.27
C VAL A 151 -4.98 6.51 8.83
N HIS A 152 -5.91 7.09 8.08
CA HIS A 152 -6.02 8.54 7.99
C HIS A 152 -6.90 9.04 9.14
N VAL A 153 -6.31 9.79 10.07
CA VAL A 153 -7.00 10.29 11.27
C VAL A 153 -6.86 11.81 11.38
N LYS A 154 -7.95 12.48 11.71
CA LYS A 154 -8.00 13.93 11.89
C LYS A 154 -7.71 14.27 13.35
N LEU A 155 -6.63 15.01 13.61
CA LEU A 155 -6.11 15.31 14.96
C LEU A 155 -5.76 16.81 15.14
N PRO A 156 -6.71 17.75 14.97
CA PRO A 156 -6.44 19.19 14.90
C PRO A 156 -5.95 19.82 16.20
N ARG A 157 -6.21 19.20 17.36
CA ARG A 157 -5.71 19.67 18.65
C ARG A 157 -4.44 18.93 19.05
N LEU A 158 -4.46 17.60 18.99
CA LEU A 158 -3.32 16.77 19.39
C LEU A 158 -2.10 17.04 18.51
N SER A 159 -2.28 17.36 17.21
CA SER A 159 -1.17 17.69 16.33
C SER A 159 -0.35 18.92 16.73
N LYS A 160 -0.96 19.83 17.50
CA LYS A 160 -0.36 21.08 17.99
C LYS A 160 0.22 20.93 19.40
N ASP A 161 -0.09 19.84 20.08
CA ASP A 161 0.42 19.58 21.43
C ASP A 161 1.90 19.15 21.35
N PRO A 162 2.82 19.79 22.13
CA PRO A 162 4.24 19.46 22.09
C PRO A 162 4.54 18.01 22.50
N ARG A 163 3.62 17.33 23.20
CA ARG A 163 3.76 15.94 23.63
C ARG A 163 3.47 14.94 22.51
N PHE A 164 2.89 15.36 21.38
CA PHE A 164 2.43 14.45 20.32
C PHE A 164 3.53 13.53 19.79
N SER A 165 4.73 14.07 19.53
CA SER A 165 5.87 13.27 19.07
C SER A 165 6.25 12.20 20.08
N LYS A 166 6.25 12.51 21.39
CA LYS A 166 6.58 11.54 22.44
C LYS A 166 5.50 10.49 22.63
N ILE A 167 4.22 10.88 22.46
CA ILE A 167 3.09 9.93 22.47
C ILE A 167 3.26 8.92 21.34
N LEU A 168 3.54 9.37 20.11
CA LEU A 168 3.76 8.49 18.95
C LEU A 168 4.95 7.54 19.17
N GLU A 169 6.07 8.07 19.66
CA GLU A 169 7.28 7.28 19.96
C GLU A 169 6.98 6.16 20.96
N ASN A 170 6.33 6.49 22.09
CA ASN A 170 6.01 5.53 23.15
C ASN A 170 4.98 4.49 22.69
N LEU A 171 4.07 4.85 21.79
CA LEU A 171 3.08 3.95 21.19
C LEU A 171 3.62 3.14 20.00
N ARG A 172 4.89 3.30 19.62
CA ARG A 172 5.49 2.65 18.44
C ARG A 172 4.74 2.97 17.14
N LEU A 173 4.29 4.21 17.01
CA LEU A 173 3.61 4.73 15.82
C LEU A 173 4.48 5.76 15.10
N GLN A 174 4.26 5.88 13.79
CA GLN A 174 4.85 6.92 12.95
C GLN A 174 3.75 7.72 12.26
N LYS A 175 4.03 9.01 12.01
CA LYS A 175 3.15 9.91 11.23
C LYS A 175 3.77 10.24 9.87
N ARG A 176 2.94 10.30 8.83
CA ARG A 176 3.25 10.85 7.50
C ARG A 176 2.16 11.86 7.09
N GLY A 177 2.41 12.64 6.05
CA GLY A 177 1.36 13.48 5.45
C GLY A 177 0.29 12.65 4.74
N THR A 178 -0.77 13.33 4.30
CA THR A 178 -2.00 12.67 3.80
C THR A 178 -1.78 11.93 2.48
N GLY A 179 -0.75 12.28 1.70
CA GLY A 179 -0.38 11.62 0.45
C GLY A 179 0.73 10.57 0.60
N GLY A 180 1.16 10.26 1.83
CA GLY A 180 2.23 9.29 2.10
C GLY A 180 3.58 9.95 2.44
N VAL A 181 4.66 9.22 2.16
CA VAL A 181 6.04 9.64 2.45
C VAL A 181 6.32 10.99 1.80
N ASP A 182 6.97 11.90 2.52
CA ASP A 182 7.39 13.23 2.05
C ASP A 182 6.26 14.21 1.68
N THR A 183 5.00 13.91 2.05
CA THR A 183 3.88 14.85 1.87
C THR A 183 3.55 15.60 3.15
N ALA A 184 2.97 16.80 3.02
CA ALA A 184 2.42 17.53 4.17
C ALA A 184 1.06 16.96 4.60
N ALA A 185 0.69 17.17 5.87
CA ALA A 185 -0.67 16.90 6.31
C ALA A 185 -1.63 17.93 5.69
N VAL A 186 -2.74 17.45 5.13
CA VAL A 186 -3.81 18.30 4.58
C VAL A 186 -4.96 18.31 5.58
N ALA A 187 -5.42 19.50 5.96
CA ALA A 187 -6.59 19.69 6.83
C ALA A 187 -6.53 18.92 8.17
N ASP A 188 -5.35 18.89 8.80
CA ASP A 188 -5.07 18.18 10.06
C ASP A 188 -5.28 16.65 10.00
N VAL A 189 -5.28 16.07 8.79
CA VAL A 189 -5.36 14.62 8.57
C VAL A 189 -3.96 14.03 8.45
N TYR A 190 -3.66 13.07 9.33
CA TYR A 190 -2.37 12.39 9.39
C TYR A 190 -2.52 10.92 8.98
N ASP A 191 -1.54 10.42 8.22
CA ASP A 191 -1.32 8.98 8.03
C ASP A 191 -0.54 8.44 9.23
N ILE A 192 -1.24 7.75 10.13
CA ILE A 192 -0.68 7.13 11.33
C ILE A 192 -0.59 5.62 11.10
N SER A 193 0.61 5.05 11.29
CA SER A 193 0.86 3.63 11.06
C SER A 193 1.86 3.05 12.06
N ASN A 194 1.95 1.72 12.14
CA ASN A 194 2.98 1.05 12.94
C ASN A 194 4.39 1.47 12.47
N LEU A 195 5.27 1.71 13.44
CA LEU A 195 6.68 2.01 13.21
C LEU A 195 7.47 0.73 12.90
N ASP A 196 7.22 -0.34 13.66
CA ASP A 196 7.96 -1.60 13.57
C ASP A 196 7.49 -2.49 12.42
N ARG A 197 8.43 -3.20 11.79
CA ARG A 197 8.18 -4.19 10.72
C ARG A 197 8.68 -5.60 11.06
N MET A 198 9.63 -5.70 12.01
CA MET A 198 10.29 -6.93 12.43
C MET A 198 10.30 -7.03 13.96
N GLY A 199 10.35 -8.26 14.50
CA GLY A 199 10.37 -8.54 15.93
C GLY A 199 9.00 -8.63 16.60
N ARG A 200 7.93 -8.52 15.80
CA ARG A 200 6.52 -8.68 16.15
C ARG A 200 5.79 -9.30 14.96
N SER A 201 4.78 -10.10 15.23
CA SER A 201 3.89 -10.68 14.21
C SER A 201 2.96 -9.63 13.61
N GLU A 202 2.36 -9.94 12.45
CA GLU A 202 1.36 -9.11 11.78
C GLU A 202 0.19 -8.77 12.71
N VAL A 203 -0.26 -9.75 13.50
CA VAL A 203 -1.36 -9.59 14.46
C VAL A 203 -0.99 -8.60 15.56
N GLU A 204 0.21 -8.75 16.15
CA GLU A 204 0.70 -7.83 17.18
C GLU A 204 0.85 -6.41 16.64
N LEU A 205 1.36 -6.24 15.42
CA LEU A 205 1.54 -4.94 14.79
C LEU A 205 0.19 -4.25 14.51
N VAL A 206 -0.82 -5.00 14.04
CA VAL A 206 -2.17 -4.46 13.85
C VAL A 206 -2.80 -4.07 15.18
N GLN A 207 -2.61 -4.88 16.23
CA GLN A 207 -3.12 -4.56 17.56
C GLN A 207 -2.48 -3.29 18.13
N ILE A 208 -1.17 -3.08 17.95
CA ILE A 208 -0.49 -1.83 18.30
C ILE A 208 -1.15 -0.62 17.63
N VAL A 209 -1.48 -0.74 16.34
CA VAL A 209 -2.14 0.34 15.60
C VAL A 209 -3.54 0.59 16.14
N ILE A 210 -4.32 -0.46 16.40
CA ILE A 210 -5.66 -0.34 16.97
C ILE A 210 -5.60 0.39 18.31
N ASP A 211 -4.76 -0.07 19.24
CA ASP A 211 -4.66 0.49 20.58
C ASP A 211 -4.12 1.92 20.55
N GLY A 212 -3.06 2.14 19.78
CA GLY A 212 -2.44 3.45 19.64
C GLY A 212 -3.39 4.47 18.98
N VAL A 213 -4.09 4.11 17.90
CA VAL A 213 -5.08 5.01 17.27
C VAL A 213 -6.23 5.32 18.20
N ASN A 214 -6.75 4.32 18.93
CA ASN A 214 -7.79 4.55 19.94
C ASN A 214 -7.32 5.53 21.02
N TYR A 215 -6.07 5.41 21.47
CA TYR A 215 -5.47 6.35 22.41
C TYR A 215 -5.36 7.76 21.85
N LEU A 216 -4.88 7.92 20.60
CA LEU A 216 -4.79 9.22 19.95
C LEU A 216 -6.16 9.90 19.82
N VAL A 217 -7.20 9.12 19.48
CA VAL A 217 -8.58 9.62 19.40
C VAL A 217 -9.13 10.02 20.77
N ASP A 218 -8.81 9.28 21.84
CA ASP A 218 -9.16 9.67 23.20
C ASP A 218 -8.45 10.97 23.63
N CYS A 219 -7.16 11.11 23.32
CA CYS A 219 -6.40 12.34 23.55
C CYS A 219 -7.01 13.53 22.82
N GLU A 220 -7.34 13.38 21.54
CA GLU A 220 -8.00 14.44 20.76
C GLU A 220 -9.31 14.87 21.42
N LYS A 221 -10.17 13.91 21.80
CA LYS A 221 -11.45 14.17 22.48
C LYS A 221 -11.29 14.86 23.84
N LYS A 222 -10.24 14.52 24.61
CA LYS A 222 -9.90 15.18 25.88
C LYS A 222 -9.50 16.62 25.67
N LEU A 223 -8.56 16.87 24.75
CA LEU A 223 -8.17 18.22 24.37
C LEU A 223 -9.39 19.00 23.82
N GLU A 224 -10.33 18.31 23.17
CA GLU A 224 -11.58 18.91 22.69
C GLU A 224 -12.42 19.54 23.80
N ARG A 225 -12.46 18.86 24.95
CA ARG A 225 -13.16 19.28 26.17
C ARG A 225 -12.30 20.14 27.12
N GLY A 226 -11.11 20.56 26.70
CA GLY A 226 -10.18 21.32 27.55
C GLY A 226 -9.57 20.50 28.70
N GLN A 227 -9.55 19.16 28.58
CA GLN A 227 -8.96 18.25 29.55
C GLN A 227 -7.49 17.98 29.22
N ASP A 228 -6.67 17.76 30.24
CA ASP A 228 -5.28 17.39 30.05
C ASP A 228 -5.12 15.94 29.57
N ILE A 229 -4.02 15.66 28.87
CA ILE A 229 -3.63 14.35 28.35
C ILE A 229 -2.31 13.90 28.97
N LYS A 230 -2.04 12.60 28.95
CA LYS A 230 -0.79 12.04 29.47
C LYS A 230 0.04 11.47 28.33
N VAL A 231 1.35 11.38 28.55
CA VAL A 231 2.21 10.56 27.70
C VAL A 231 2.11 9.12 28.20
N PRO A 232 1.72 8.14 27.37
CA PRO A 232 1.67 6.74 27.79
C PRO A 232 3.08 6.22 28.07
N PRO A 233 3.27 5.21 28.93
CA PRO A 233 4.57 4.57 29.08
C PRO A 233 5.02 3.95 27.74
N PRO A 234 6.34 3.86 27.47
CA PRO A 234 6.83 3.28 26.24
C PRO A 234 6.51 1.78 26.15
N LEU A 235 5.99 1.34 25.00
CA LEU A 235 5.85 -0.08 24.71
C LEU A 235 7.22 -0.72 24.49
N PRO A 236 7.40 -2.01 24.87
CA PRO A 236 8.64 -2.72 24.59
C PRO A 236 8.86 -2.79 23.07
N GLN A 237 10.11 -2.85 22.62
CA GLN A 237 10.40 -2.91 21.20
C GLN A 237 9.94 -4.25 20.58
N PHE A 238 10.21 -5.36 21.25
CA PHE A 238 9.94 -6.70 20.75
C PHE A 238 8.66 -7.31 21.32
N GLY A 239 8.03 -8.20 20.55
CA GLY A 239 6.88 -9.00 20.97
C GLY A 239 7.25 -10.07 22.01
N ARG A 240 6.23 -10.73 22.56
CA ARG A 240 6.43 -11.91 23.41
C ARG A 240 6.41 -13.15 22.51
N LYS A 241 7.40 -14.04 22.65
CA LYS A 241 7.42 -15.32 21.94
C LYS A 241 6.27 -16.22 22.37
#